data_AF-A0A1G9TX55-F1
#
_entry.id   AF-A0A1G9TX55-F1
#
_cell.length_a   1.000
_cell.length_b   1.000
_cell.length_c   1.000
_cell.angle_alpha   90.00
_cell.angle_beta   90.00
_cell.angle_gamma   90.00
#
_symmetry.space_group_name_H-M   'P 1'
#
loop_
_entity.id
_entity.type
_entity.pdbx_description
1 polymer ?
#
loop_
_entity_poly.entity_id
_entity_poly.type
_entity_poly.pdbx_seq_one_letter_code
_entity_poly.pdbx_strand_id
1 'polypeptide(L)'
;MSENQDLQQNQPARLRLVIGNTDRTAEEVIRQIRRHTDAFSGLKIEKAAAAVPRTGQIIVDVQSPAADIDLDKLRRTLNEAGSCMFQVESIAKI
;
A
#
# COMPACT_ATOMS: atom_id res chain seq x y z
N MET A 1 -34.55 -24.95 5.34
CA MET A 1 -33.65 -24.30 6.30
C MET A 1 -32.48 -23.78 5.48
N SER A 2 -32.23 -22.48 5.52
CA SER A 2 -31.31 -21.78 4.61
C SER A 2 -29.88 -21.95 5.11
N GLU A 3 -29.10 -22.81 4.45
CA GLU A 3 -27.66 -22.91 4.66
C GLU A 3 -26.92 -22.09 3.59
N ASN A 4 -25.89 -21.37 4.04
CA ASN A 4 -24.86 -20.62 3.28
C ASN A 4 -25.16 -19.14 2.97
N GLN A 5 -25.04 -18.27 3.98
CA GLN A 5 -24.89 -16.81 3.79
C GLN A 5 -23.65 -16.21 4.48
N ASP A 6 -22.56 -16.98 4.66
CA ASP A 6 -21.33 -16.49 5.32
C ASP A 6 -20.08 -16.48 4.43
N LEU A 7 -20.23 -16.17 3.13
CA LEU A 7 -19.07 -16.06 2.21
C LEU A 7 -18.68 -14.63 1.83
N GLN A 8 -19.23 -13.60 2.48
CA GLN A 8 -19.08 -12.22 2.00
C GLN A 8 -18.18 -11.29 2.84
N GLN A 9 -17.31 -11.79 3.72
CA GLN A 9 -16.58 -10.91 4.65
C GLN A 9 -15.07 -10.72 4.40
N ASN A 10 -14.50 -11.21 3.30
CA ASN A 10 -13.09 -10.95 2.97
C ASN A 10 -12.89 -10.40 1.55
N GLN A 11 -13.63 -9.36 1.20
CA GLN A 11 -13.35 -8.66 -0.06
C GLN A 11 -12.04 -7.88 0.05
N PRO A 12 -11.13 -8.00 -0.94
CA PRO A 12 -9.86 -7.30 -0.89
C PRO A 12 -10.08 -5.78 -0.96
N ALA A 13 -9.57 -5.03 0.02
CA ALA A 13 -9.67 -3.58 0.04
C ALA A 13 -8.62 -2.94 -0.88
N ARG A 14 -9.02 -1.96 -1.71
CA ARG A 14 -8.08 -1.14 -2.47
C ARG A 14 -7.64 0.05 -1.64
N LEU A 15 -6.34 0.29 -1.64
CA LEU A 15 -5.69 1.37 -0.92
C LEU A 15 -4.84 2.18 -1.89
N ARG A 16 -4.83 3.50 -1.68
CA ARG A 16 -3.90 4.43 -2.28
C ARG A 16 -2.89 4.87 -1.22
N LEU A 17 -1.62 4.57 -1.48
CA LEU A 17 -0.47 5.03 -0.70
C LEU A 17 0.10 6.27 -1.37
N VAL A 18 0.25 7.36 -0.62
CA VAL A 18 1.02 8.52 -1.05
C VAL A 18 2.35 8.48 -0.31
N ILE A 19 3.41 8.33 -1.07
CA ILE A 19 4.78 8.29 -0.61
C ILE A 19 5.40 9.64 -0.92
N GLY A 20 6.05 10.26 0.06
CA GLY A 20 6.73 11.54 -0.07
C GLY A 20 8.16 11.47 0.41
N ASN A 21 8.84 12.61 0.30
CA ASN A 21 10.25 12.79 0.69
C ASN A 21 11.15 11.71 0.11
N THR A 22 10.99 11.42 -1.18
CA THR A 22 11.79 10.41 -1.85
C THR A 22 12.45 10.95 -3.10
N ASP A 23 13.76 10.77 -3.19
CA ASP A 23 14.56 11.03 -4.39
C ASP A 23 14.56 9.81 -5.34
N ARG A 24 13.77 8.78 -5.01
CA ARG A 24 13.67 7.54 -5.78
C ARG A 24 12.58 7.63 -6.81
N THR A 25 12.78 6.87 -7.89
CA THR A 25 11.76 6.69 -8.92
C THR A 25 10.62 5.82 -8.40
N ALA A 26 9.44 5.95 -9.04
CA ALA A 26 8.30 5.09 -8.72
C ALA A 26 8.65 3.59 -8.79
N GLU A 27 9.49 3.19 -9.76
CA GLU A 27 9.92 1.80 -9.91
C GLU A 27 10.78 1.29 -8.75
N GLU A 28 11.70 2.12 -8.24
CA GLU A 28 12.53 1.75 -7.09
C GLU A 28 11.68 1.58 -5.83
N VAL A 29 10.74 2.49 -5.61
CA VAL A 29 9.81 2.41 -4.48
C VAL A 29 8.90 1.19 -4.61
N ILE A 30 8.33 0.91 -5.79
CA ILE A 30 7.58 -0.33 -6.05
C ILE A 30 8.42 -1.56 -5.73
N ARG A 31 9.66 -1.59 -6.21
CA ARG A 31 10.57 -2.73 -6.02
C ARG A 31 10.82 -2.95 -4.52
N GLN A 32 11.01 -1.87 -3.77
CA GLN A 32 11.21 -1.96 -2.33
C GLN A 32 9.95 -2.46 -1.62
N ILE A 33 8.77 -1.95 -1.97
CA ILE A 33 7.50 -2.44 -1.42
C ILE A 33 7.32 -3.93 -1.73
N ARG A 34 7.60 -4.37 -2.97
CA ARG A 34 7.55 -5.79 -3.39
C ARG A 34 8.58 -6.68 -2.70
N ARG A 35 9.72 -6.16 -2.25
CA ARG A 35 10.68 -6.95 -1.46
C ARG A 35 10.16 -7.23 -0.05
N HIS A 36 9.22 -6.43 0.41
CA HIS A 36 8.63 -6.52 1.73
C HIS A 36 7.14 -6.90 1.68
N THR A 37 6.58 -7.29 0.53
CA THR A 37 5.15 -7.67 0.41
C THR A 37 4.76 -8.84 1.32
N ASP A 38 5.70 -9.74 1.61
CA ASP A 38 5.51 -10.81 2.59
C ASP A 38 5.37 -10.25 4.02
N ALA A 39 6.08 -9.16 4.33
CA ALA A 39 5.93 -8.43 5.60
C ALA A 39 4.68 -7.53 5.64
N PHE A 40 4.11 -7.17 4.48
CA PHE A 40 2.87 -6.39 4.35
C PHE A 40 1.62 -7.26 4.23
N SER A 41 1.63 -8.46 4.81
CA SER A 41 0.47 -9.35 4.80
C SER A 41 -0.03 -9.75 3.41
N GLY A 42 0.81 -9.69 2.36
CA GLY A 42 0.42 -10.08 1.00
C GLY A 42 -0.22 -8.97 0.16
N LEU A 43 0.11 -7.69 0.41
CA LEU A 43 -0.30 -6.58 -0.46
C LEU A 43 0.05 -6.85 -1.93
N LYS A 44 -0.91 -6.63 -2.83
CA LYS A 44 -0.69 -6.71 -4.27
C LYS A 44 -0.65 -5.31 -4.87
N ILE A 45 0.47 -4.94 -5.47
CA ILE A 45 0.57 -3.63 -6.14
C ILE A 45 -0.21 -3.67 -7.46
N GLU A 46 -1.23 -2.84 -7.60
CA GLU A 46 -2.02 -2.70 -8.82
C GLU A 46 -1.42 -1.67 -9.76
N LYS A 47 -1.01 -0.51 -9.23
CA LYS A 47 -0.47 0.61 -10.03
C LYS A 47 0.50 1.44 -9.19
N ALA A 48 1.49 2.04 -9.84
CA ALA A 48 2.20 3.16 -9.23
C ALA A 48 2.58 4.19 -10.29
N ALA A 49 2.63 5.45 -9.88
CA ALA A 49 3.05 6.56 -10.72
C ALA A 49 3.70 7.64 -9.86
N ALA A 50 4.65 8.38 -10.44
CA ALA A 50 5.10 9.63 -9.84
C ALA A 50 3.90 10.60 -9.75
N ALA A 51 3.78 11.30 -8.62
CA ALA A 51 2.76 12.32 -8.47
C ALA A 51 3.16 13.54 -9.31
N VAL A 52 2.54 13.69 -10.49
CA VAL A 52 2.86 14.74 -11.47
C VAL A 52 2.84 16.17 -10.90
N PRO A 53 2.03 16.55 -9.88
CA PRO A 53 2.09 17.91 -9.34
C PRO A 53 3.12 18.13 -8.21
N ARG A 54 3.78 17.09 -7.67
CA ARG A 54 4.70 17.24 -6.52
C ARG A 54 5.98 16.43 -6.74
N THR A 55 7.09 17.13 -6.97
CA THR A 55 8.43 16.54 -7.01
C THR A 55 8.71 15.79 -5.70
N GLY A 56 9.17 14.54 -5.81
CA GLY A 56 9.47 13.70 -4.64
C GLY A 56 8.25 13.03 -4.00
N GLN A 57 7.08 13.03 -4.67
CA GLN A 57 5.93 12.18 -4.31
C GLN A 57 5.64 11.09 -5.33
N ILE A 58 5.24 9.92 -4.83
CA ILE A 58 4.82 8.75 -5.61
C ILE A 58 3.48 8.27 -5.07
N ILE A 59 2.55 7.99 -5.98
CA ILE A 59 1.25 7.39 -5.66
C ILE A 59 1.32 5.91 -6.03
N VAL A 60 1.00 5.04 -5.07
CA VAL A 60 0.96 3.59 -5.25
C VAL A 60 -0.42 3.08 -4.88
N ASP A 61 -1.14 2.52 -5.85
CA ASP A 61 -2.39 1.82 -5.60
C ASP A 61 -2.10 0.34 -5.34
N VAL A 62 -2.55 -0.15 -4.19
CA VAL A 62 -2.35 -1.52 -3.71
C VAL A 62 -3.68 -2.16 -3.34
N GLN A 63 -3.76 -3.46 -3.53
CA GLN A 63 -4.87 -4.29 -3.10
C GLN A 63 -4.45 -5.07 -1.86
N SER A 64 -5.17 -4.87 -0.77
CA SER A 64 -5.06 -5.65 0.47
C SER A 64 -5.79 -6.98 0.31
N PRO A 65 -5.25 -8.10 0.84
CA PRO A 65 -5.94 -9.38 0.85
C PRO A 65 -7.10 -9.43 1.86
N ALA A 66 -7.14 -8.50 2.82
CA ALA A 66 -8.20 -8.36 3.80
C ALA A 66 -9.00 -7.06 3.59
N ALA A 67 -10.30 -7.10 3.89
CA ALA A 67 -11.19 -5.94 3.88
C ALA A 67 -10.83 -4.94 4.98
N ASP A 68 -10.48 -5.48 6.15
CA ASP A 68 -10.12 -4.72 7.34
C ASP A 68 -8.62 -4.82 7.59
N ILE A 69 -7.88 -3.91 6.96
CA ILE A 69 -6.45 -3.75 7.14
C ILE A 69 -6.19 -2.58 8.07
N ASP A 70 -5.36 -2.83 9.08
CA ASP A 70 -4.86 -1.81 10.00
C ASP A 70 -3.92 -0.85 9.24
N LEU A 71 -4.44 0.33 8.91
CA LEU A 71 -3.73 1.34 8.15
C LEU A 71 -2.56 1.93 8.94
N ASP A 72 -2.67 2.03 10.27
CA ASP A 72 -1.60 2.57 11.11
C ASP A 72 -0.43 1.59 11.19
N LYS A 73 -0.72 0.30 11.36
CA LYS A 73 0.29 -0.76 11.29
C LYS A 73 0.94 -0.78 9.91
N LEU A 74 0.16 -0.75 8.84
CA LEU A 74 0.68 -0.73 7.47
C LEU A 74 1.60 0.47 7.24
N ARG A 75 1.18 1.66 7.67
CA ARG A 75 1.98 2.89 7.56
C ARG A 75 3.31 2.76 8.30
N ARG A 76 3.29 2.24 9.53
CA ARG A 76 4.52 2.03 10.31
C ARG A 76 5.46 1.06 9.61
N THR A 77 4.97 -0.10 9.18
CA THR A 77 5.80 -1.09 8.48
C THR A 77 6.39 -0.52 7.19
N LEU A 78 5.60 0.26 6.42
CA LEU A 78 6.09 0.90 5.19
C LEU A 78 7.17 1.95 5.48
N ASN A 79 7.00 2.75 6.54
CA ASN A 79 8.00 3.73 6.96
C ASN A 79 9.27 3.07 7.51
N GLU A 80 9.14 1.95 8.22
CA GLU A 80 10.27 1.15 8.70
C GLU A 80 11.04 0.52 7.53
N ALA A 81 10.34 -0.06 6.55
CA ALA A 81 10.93 -0.62 5.34
C ALA A 81 11.53 0.44 4.41
N GLY A 82 10.91 1.62 4.38
CA GLY A 82 11.40 2.79 3.66
C GLY A 82 12.59 3.44 4.33
N SER A 83 12.68 3.39 5.66
CA SER A 83 13.74 4.00 6.47
C SER A 83 14.00 5.45 6.00
N CYS A 84 15.22 5.79 5.57
CA CYS A 84 15.57 7.10 5.02
C CYS A 84 15.22 7.29 3.53
N MET A 85 14.80 6.25 2.82
CA MET A 85 14.61 6.30 1.36
C MET A 85 13.25 6.88 0.95
N PHE A 86 12.22 6.64 1.74
CA PHE A 86 10.88 7.20 1.52
C PHE A 86 10.06 7.19 2.80
N GLN A 87 9.02 8.03 2.84
CA GLN A 87 8.04 8.06 3.92
C GLN A 87 6.62 8.05 3.35
N VAL A 88 5.70 7.35 4.01
CA VAL A 88 4.27 7.36 3.70
C VAL A 88 3.64 8.60 4.31
N GLU A 89 3.24 9.52 3.43
CA GLU A 89 2.48 10.71 3.79
C GLU A 89 1.04 10.37 4.15
N SER A 90 0.37 9.55 3.33
CA SER A 90 -1.02 9.16 3.56
C SER A 90 -1.37 7.79 2.99
N ILE A 91 -2.38 7.16 3.59
CA ILE A 91 -3.01 5.94 3.11
C ILE A 91 -4.52 6.18 3.08
N ALA A 92 -5.16 5.95 1.93
CA ALA A 92 -6.59 6.11 1.76
C ALA A 92 -7.20 4.85 1.15
N LYS A 93 -8.39 4.44 1.61
CA LYS A 93 -9.20 3.41 0.93
C LYS A 93 -9.84 4.04 -0.32
N ILE A 94 -9.80 3.36 -1.47
CA ILE A 94 -10.31 3.85 -2.77
C ILE A 94 -11.26 2.86 -3.44
#